data_AF-A0A3S0RGS4-F1
#
_entry.id   AF-A0A3S0RGS4-F1
#
_cell.length_a   1.000
_cell.length_b   1.000
_cell.length_c   1.000
_cell.angle_alpha   90.00
_cell.angle_beta   90.00
_cell.angle_gamma   90.00
#
_symmetry.space_group_name_H-M   'P 1'
#
loop_
_entity.id
_entity.type
_entity.pdbx_description
1 polymer ?
#
loop_
_entity_poly.entity_id
_entity_poly.type
_entity_poly.pdbx_seq_one_letter_code
_entity_poly.pdbx_strand_id
1 'polypeptide(L)'
;MMKYQAAKLCLLAGSCVALAASNAAAIECQEDYQIVQGQPISTPYCRDGYLAKVAREYGFKTSPAAIRNNPSRKEEICRFIGTDIRVQTACSEVMPTPRDAR
;
A
#
# COMPACT_ATOMS: atom_id res chain seq x y z
N MET A 1 -39.75 -45.27 45.96
CA MET A 1 -39.16 -45.61 44.64
C MET A 1 -40.15 -45.21 43.55
N MET A 2 -39.81 -44.86 42.31
CA MET A 2 -38.54 -44.47 41.65
C MET A 2 -38.92 -44.05 40.21
N LYS A 3 -38.60 -42.88 39.64
CA LYS A 3 -37.95 -41.61 40.07
C LYS A 3 -38.52 -40.48 39.19
N TYR A 4 -38.44 -39.21 39.61
CA TYR A 4 -38.64 -38.07 38.71
C TYR A 4 -37.45 -37.95 37.73
N GLN A 5 -37.71 -37.70 36.44
CA GLN A 5 -36.70 -37.12 35.53
C GLN A 5 -37.30 -35.95 34.76
N ALA A 6 -36.85 -34.74 35.09
CA ALA A 6 -37.15 -33.54 34.35
C ALA A 6 -36.49 -33.60 32.97
N ALA A 7 -37.28 -33.45 31.90
CA ALA A 7 -36.76 -33.25 30.57
C ALA A 7 -36.04 -31.89 30.50
N LYS A 8 -34.70 -31.93 30.54
CA LYS A 8 -33.88 -30.72 30.40
C LYS A 8 -33.99 -30.19 28.97
N LEU A 9 -34.75 -29.11 28.80
CA LEU A 9 -34.87 -28.39 27.55
C LEU A 9 -33.56 -27.61 27.27
N CYS A 10 -32.58 -28.28 26.68
CA CYS A 10 -31.32 -27.65 26.25
C CYS A 10 -31.53 -26.77 25.02
N LEU A 11 -32.08 -25.57 25.22
CA LEU A 11 -32.06 -24.48 24.24
C LEU A 11 -30.64 -23.90 24.13
N LEU A 12 -29.77 -24.61 23.42
CA LEU A 12 -28.49 -24.07 22.96
C LEU A 12 -28.75 -23.18 21.73
N ALA A 13 -29.17 -21.94 21.98
CA ALA A 13 -29.25 -20.90 20.96
C ALA A 13 -27.83 -20.47 20.55
N GLY A 14 -27.19 -21.27 19.69
CA GLY A 14 -25.89 -20.98 19.12
C GLY A 14 -25.96 -19.83 18.12
N SER A 15 -25.79 -18.60 18.59
CA SER A 15 -25.66 -17.42 17.73
C SER A 15 -24.39 -17.52 16.87
N CYS A 16 -24.53 -18.04 15.64
CA CYS A 16 -23.47 -18.04 14.64
C CYS A 16 -23.20 -16.60 14.19
N VAL A 17 -22.28 -15.91 14.87
CA VAL A 17 -21.73 -14.63 14.42
C VAL A 17 -20.92 -14.89 13.16
N ALA A 18 -21.52 -14.68 12.00
CA ALA A 18 -20.83 -14.72 10.71
C ALA A 18 -19.84 -13.55 10.65
N LEU A 19 -18.58 -13.83 11.00
CA LEU A 19 -17.50 -12.86 10.89
C LEU A 19 -17.23 -12.61 9.40
N ALA A 20 -17.84 -11.56 8.86
CA ALA A 20 -17.61 -11.12 7.50
C ALA A 20 -16.15 -10.67 7.35
N ALA A 21 -15.30 -11.56 6.83
CA ALA A 21 -13.93 -11.23 6.49
C ALA A 21 -13.94 -10.21 5.34
N SER A 22 -13.74 -8.94 5.68
CA SER A 22 -13.48 -7.90 4.69
C SER A 22 -12.13 -8.17 4.04
N ASN A 23 -12.15 -8.86 2.90
CA ASN A 23 -11.00 -8.95 2.02
C ASN A 23 -10.54 -7.54 1.69
N ALA A 24 -9.37 -7.14 2.18
CA ALA A 24 -8.77 -5.86 1.85
C ALA A 24 -8.56 -5.83 0.32
N ALA A 25 -9.32 -4.98 -0.37
CA ALA A 25 -9.19 -4.82 -1.81
C ALA A 25 -7.73 -4.43 -2.14
N ALA A 26 -7.18 -5.03 -3.19
CA ALA A 26 -5.83 -4.71 -3.64
C ALA A 26 -5.74 -3.21 -3.97
N ILE A 27 -4.62 -2.57 -3.59
CA ILE A 27 -4.38 -1.17 -3.90
C ILE A 27 -4.16 -1.06 -5.42
N GLU A 28 -5.16 -0.51 -6.12
CA GLU A 28 -5.06 -0.17 -7.53
C GLU A 28 -4.47 1.25 -7.68
N CYS A 29 -3.46 1.36 -8.54
CA CYS A 29 -2.73 2.61 -8.77
C CYS A 29 -2.84 3.03 -10.24
N GLN A 30 -3.28 4.27 -10.46
CA GLN A 30 -3.21 4.98 -11.72
C GLN A 30 -2.00 5.92 -11.64
N GLU A 31 -0.88 5.45 -12.16
CA GLU A 31 0.43 6.11 -12.02
C GLU A 31 0.78 6.38 -10.54
N ASP A 32 1.09 7.62 -10.18
CA ASP A 32 1.41 8.07 -8.82
C ASP A 32 0.19 8.09 -7.86
N TYR A 33 -1.02 7.82 -8.34
CA TYR A 33 -2.27 8.09 -7.62
C TYR A 33 -3.12 6.84 -7.37
N GLN A 34 -3.81 6.82 -6.22
CA GLN A 34 -4.93 5.93 -5.94
C GLN A 34 -6.23 6.74 -5.99
N ILE A 35 -7.28 6.21 -6.61
CA ILE A 35 -8.61 6.84 -6.54
C ILE A 35 -9.31 6.40 -5.25
N VAL A 36 -9.50 7.33 -4.33
CA VAL A 36 -10.18 7.10 -3.04
C VAL A 36 -11.40 8.01 -2.98
N GLN A 37 -12.60 7.43 -2.85
CA GLN A 37 -13.88 8.17 -2.85
C GLN A 37 -14.04 9.11 -4.07
N GLY A 38 -13.52 8.71 -5.23
CA GLY A 38 -13.55 9.50 -6.47
C GLY A 38 -12.49 10.60 -6.56
N GLN A 39 -11.62 10.76 -5.57
CA GLN A 39 -10.52 11.75 -5.57
C GLN A 39 -9.15 11.07 -5.78
N PRO A 40 -8.24 11.65 -6.57
CA PRO A 40 -6.89 11.13 -6.73
C PRO A 40 -6.02 11.49 -5.52
N ILE A 41 -5.49 10.48 -4.83
CA ILE A 41 -4.56 10.63 -3.70
C ILE A 41 -3.21 10.04 -4.08
N SER A 42 -2.15 10.85 -4.07
CA SER A 42 -0.79 10.31 -4.28
C SER A 42 -0.29 9.64 -3.01
N THR A 43 -0.44 8.31 -2.95
CA THR A 43 0.06 7.50 -1.83
C THR A 43 1.52 7.10 -2.07
N PRO A 44 2.33 6.90 -1.01
CA PRO A 44 3.68 6.32 -1.17
C PRO A 44 3.66 4.97 -1.89
N TYR A 45 2.59 4.18 -1.71
CA TYR A 45 2.43 2.90 -2.38
C TYR A 45 2.40 3.02 -3.91
N CYS A 46 1.55 3.91 -4.44
CA CYS A 46 1.45 4.14 -5.88
C CYS A 46 2.66 4.87 -6.44
N ARG A 47 3.15 5.89 -5.72
CA ARG A 47 4.31 6.70 -6.11
C ARG A 47 5.60 5.90 -6.23
N ASP A 48 5.93 5.04 -5.26
CA ASP A 48 7.06 4.10 -5.40
C ASP A 48 6.79 3.04 -6.49
N GLY A 49 5.52 2.72 -6.73
CA GLY A 49 5.08 1.81 -7.79
C GLY A 49 5.40 2.33 -9.19
N TYR A 50 5.03 3.59 -9.44
CA TYR A 50 5.27 4.29 -10.69
C TYR A 50 6.75 4.66 -10.87
N LEU A 51 7.43 5.12 -9.82
CA LEU A 51 8.89 5.29 -9.83
C LEU A 51 9.60 3.99 -10.22
N ALA A 52 9.19 2.84 -9.68
CA ALA A 52 9.75 1.55 -10.07
C ALA A 52 9.41 1.16 -11.52
N LYS A 53 8.23 1.54 -12.05
CA LYS A 53 7.88 1.37 -13.47
C LYS A 53 8.80 2.18 -14.36
N VAL A 54 8.89 3.49 -14.14
CA VAL A 54 9.74 4.40 -14.92
C VAL A 54 11.20 3.97 -14.83
N ALA A 55 11.72 3.67 -13.63
CA ALA A 55 13.10 3.20 -13.48
C ALA A 55 13.41 1.92 -14.28
N ARG A 56 12.45 0.99 -14.44
CA ARG A 56 12.62 -0.17 -15.33
C ARG A 56 12.68 0.20 -16.81
N GLU A 57 11.98 1.24 -17.24
CA GLU A 57 12.08 1.78 -18.62
C GLU A 57 13.50 2.35 -18.89
N TYR A 58 14.15 2.91 -17.86
CA TYR A 58 15.56 3.31 -17.87
C TYR A 58 16.56 2.14 -17.59
N GLY A 59 16.09 0.89 -17.51
CA GLY A 59 16.94 -0.30 -17.35
C GLY A 59 17.27 -0.72 -15.91
N PHE A 60 16.77 -0.03 -14.88
CA PHE A 60 16.99 -0.43 -13.48
C PHE A 60 16.22 -1.72 -13.15
N LYS A 61 16.92 -2.72 -12.59
CA LYS A 61 16.29 -3.92 -12.03
C LYS A 61 15.77 -3.63 -10.61
N THR A 62 14.58 -3.01 -10.52
CA THR A 62 13.98 -2.58 -9.25
C THR A 62 12.49 -2.92 -9.13
N SER A 63 12.01 -2.98 -7.89
CA SER A 63 10.61 -3.23 -7.52
C SER A 63 10.09 -2.13 -6.57
N PRO A 64 8.76 -1.94 -6.45
CA PRO A 64 8.20 -0.91 -5.56
C PRO A 64 8.63 -1.10 -4.10
N ALA A 65 8.74 -2.35 -3.64
CA ALA A 65 9.22 -2.67 -2.29
C ALA A 65 10.73 -2.38 -2.11
N ALA A 66 11.55 -2.61 -3.13
CA ALA A 66 12.98 -2.32 -3.10
C ALA A 66 13.27 -0.80 -3.03
N ILE A 67 12.37 0.02 -3.54
CA ILE A 67 12.40 1.48 -3.41
C ILE A 67 11.90 1.91 -2.04
N ARG A 68 10.68 1.52 -1.66
CA ARG A 68 10.01 1.95 -0.42
C ARG A 68 10.78 1.61 0.84
N ASN A 69 11.36 0.42 0.89
CA ASN A 69 12.02 -0.09 2.09
C ASN A 69 13.51 0.30 2.15
N ASN A 70 14.01 1.09 1.19
CA ASN A 70 15.41 1.52 1.15
C ASN A 70 15.52 2.95 0.57
N PRO A 71 15.51 3.99 1.43
CA PRO A 71 15.64 5.38 1.01
C PRO A 71 16.89 5.65 0.16
N SER A 72 18.03 5.01 0.46
CA SER A 72 19.26 5.17 -0.34
C SER A 72 19.15 4.59 -1.75
N ARG A 73 18.39 3.50 -1.94
CA ARG A 73 18.05 2.98 -3.28
C ARG A 73 17.12 3.93 -4.03
N LYS A 74 16.16 4.54 -3.33
CA LYS A 74 15.27 5.57 -3.91
C LYS A 74 16.08 6.79 -4.36
N GLU A 75 16.99 7.26 -3.52
CA GLU A 75 17.91 8.36 -3.83
C GLU A 75 18.84 8.03 -5.00
N GLU A 76 19.47 6.85 -5.03
CA GLU A 76 20.30 6.38 -6.15
C GLU A 76 19.57 6.45 -7.50
N ILE A 77 18.35 5.93 -7.56
CA ILE A 77 17.50 6.00 -8.76
C ILE A 77 17.18 7.46 -9.09
N CYS A 78 16.76 8.25 -8.11
CA CYS A 78 16.37 9.65 -8.31
C CYS A 78 17.53 10.58 -8.72
N ARG A 79 18.78 10.29 -8.33
CA ARG A 79 19.96 10.99 -8.86
C ARG A 79 20.18 10.73 -10.36
N PHE A 80 19.68 9.62 -10.91
CA PHE A 80 19.81 9.28 -12.33
C PHE A 80 18.60 9.70 -13.17
N ILE A 81 17.37 9.48 -12.70
CA ILE A 81 16.13 9.76 -13.45
C ILE A 81 15.30 10.94 -12.92
N GLY A 82 15.71 11.64 -11.86
CA GLY A 82 14.89 12.65 -11.18
C GLY A 82 14.52 13.89 -12.01
N THR A 83 15.08 14.04 -13.21
CA THR A 83 14.71 15.06 -14.19
C THR A 83 13.51 14.66 -15.08
N ASP A 84 13.14 13.37 -15.14
CA ASP A 84 11.90 12.94 -15.77
C ASP A 84 10.70 13.47 -14.97
N ILE A 85 9.84 14.25 -15.63
CA ILE A 85 8.67 14.89 -15.00
C ILE A 85 7.74 13.88 -14.32
N ARG A 86 7.69 12.64 -14.83
CA ARG A 86 6.86 11.54 -14.30
C ARG A 86 7.25 11.09 -12.90
N VAL A 87 8.48 11.38 -12.45
CA VAL A 87 8.99 10.91 -11.15
C VAL A 87 9.28 12.03 -10.15
N GLN A 88 9.01 13.30 -10.51
CA GLN A 88 9.35 14.44 -9.64
C GLN A 88 8.70 14.35 -8.26
N THR A 89 7.44 13.94 -8.16
CA THR A 89 6.74 13.76 -6.87
C THR A 89 7.43 12.69 -6.02
N ALA A 90 7.94 11.61 -6.63
CA ALA A 90 8.64 10.54 -5.92
C ALA A 90 10.05 10.98 -5.49
N CYS A 91 10.75 11.73 -6.35
CA CYS A 91 12.14 12.11 -6.14
C CYS A 91 12.33 13.34 -5.26
N SER A 92 11.34 14.24 -5.17
CA SER A 92 11.38 15.39 -4.25
C SER A 92 11.37 15.00 -2.76
N GLU A 93 11.08 13.74 -2.43
CA GLU A 93 11.18 13.20 -1.07
C GLU A 93 12.62 12.90 -0.60
N VAL A 94 13.56 12.75 -1.54
CA VAL A 94 14.93 12.29 -1.27
C VAL A 94 16.02 13.17 -1.89
N MET A 95 15.67 13.96 -2.91
CA MET A 95 16.60 14.89 -3.55
C MET A 95 16.71 16.19 -2.75
N PRO A 96 17.92 16.74 -2.53
CA PRO A 96 18.09 18.03 -1.87
C PRO A 96 17.36 19.15 -2.62
N THR A 97 16.63 19.99 -1.88
CA THR A 97 16.03 21.21 -2.42
C THR A 97 17.06 22.35 -2.39
N PRO A 98 16.85 23.45 -3.15
CA PRO A 98 17.69 24.65 -3.03
C PRO A 98 17.71 25.30 -1.63
N ARG A 99 16.85 24.86 -0.70
CA ARG A 99 16.84 25.32 0.70
C ARG A 99 17.81 24.53 1.57
N ASP A 100 18.15 23.31 1.18
CA ASP A 100 19.01 22.39 1.94
C ASP A 100 20.50 22.55 1.58
N ALA A 101 20.79 23.32 0.52
CA ALA A 101 22.14 23.66 0.04
C ALA A 101 22.65 25.04 0.55
N ARG A 102 22.01 25.60 1.58
CA ARG A 102 22.36 26.90 2.19
C ARG A 102 22.80 26.71 3.64
#